data_AF-A0A4Y2ADP4-F1
#
_entry.id   AF-A0A4Y2ADP4-F1
#
_cell.length_a   1.000
_cell.length_b   1.000
_cell.length_c   1.000
_cell.angle_alpha   90.00
_cell.angle_beta   90.00
_cell.angle_gamma   90.00
#
_symmetry.space_group_name_H-M   'P 1'
#
loop_
_entity.id
_entity.type
_entity.pdbx_description
1 polymer ?
#
loop_
_entity_poly.entity_id
_entity_poly.type
_entity_poly.pdbx_seq_one_letter_code
_entity_poly.pdbx_strand_id
1 'polypeptide(L)'
;MNHILNSMIEAKHVDENVCDEILMEFDDYLDNVALKHSDFSEFPPENSRVAEFFYETMNTSKYRNLWKVVEMLLLLSHGQATVEKGFSINKKVEVENMKELSYVSQRPVCDYINSTGDSIHNIKITNIMRQKPNF
;
A
#
# COMPACT_ATOMS: atom_id res chain seq x y z
N MET A 1 -12.08 -2.06 19.24
CA MET A 1 -11.97 -3.54 19.17
C MET A 1 -13.24 -4.19 18.62
N ASN A 2 -14.43 -3.93 19.20
CA ASN A 2 -15.71 -4.53 18.77
C ASN A 2 -15.99 -4.50 17.25
N HIS A 3 -15.81 -3.35 16.60
CA HIS A 3 -16.02 -3.27 15.14
C HIS A 3 -15.10 -4.19 14.34
N ILE A 4 -13.83 -4.31 14.74
CA ILE A 4 -12.85 -5.16 14.07
C ILE A 4 -13.20 -6.63 14.28
N LEU A 5 -13.54 -7.01 15.51
CA LEU A 5 -14.01 -8.36 15.84
C LEU A 5 -15.24 -8.74 15.01
N ASN A 6 -16.25 -7.87 14.96
CA ASN A 6 -17.45 -8.12 14.16
C ASN A 6 -17.11 -8.34 12.68
N SER A 7 -16.26 -7.50 12.09
CA SER A 7 -15.80 -7.71 10.71
C SER A 7 -15.07 -9.04 10.52
N MET A 8 -14.29 -9.49 11.50
CA MET A 8 -13.58 -10.77 11.45
C MET A 8 -14.50 -11.98 11.66
N ILE A 9 -15.56 -11.85 12.45
CA ILE A 9 -16.61 -12.87 12.60
C ILE A 9 -17.38 -13.01 11.27
N GLU A 10 -17.80 -11.88 10.68
CA GLU A 10 -18.48 -11.86 9.38
C GLU A 10 -17.62 -12.52 8.28
N ALA A 11 -16.31 -12.27 8.30
CA ALA A 11 -15.34 -12.91 7.41
C ALA A 11 -14.99 -14.37 7.79
N LYS A 12 -15.58 -14.92 8.86
CA LYS A 12 -15.33 -16.28 9.39
C LYS A 12 -13.86 -16.53 9.76
N HIS A 13 -13.14 -15.50 10.15
CA HIS A 13 -11.76 -15.58 10.62
C HIS A 13 -11.67 -15.78 12.14
N VAL A 14 -12.72 -15.41 12.87
CA VAL A 14 -12.85 -15.61 14.32
C VAL A 14 -14.19 -16.27 14.61
N ASP A 15 -14.21 -17.23 15.53
CA ASP A 15 -15.44 -17.87 16.00
C ASP A 15 -16.10 -16.98 17.07
N GLU A 16 -17.41 -16.77 16.93
CA GLU A 16 -18.21 -15.92 17.82
C GLU A 16 -18.11 -16.35 19.29
N ASN A 17 -17.92 -17.65 19.57
CA ASN A 17 -17.81 -18.20 20.92
C ASN A 17 -16.56 -17.72 21.67
N VAL A 18 -15.56 -17.18 20.97
CA VAL A 18 -14.29 -16.74 21.56
C VAL A 18 -14.22 -15.21 21.70
N CYS A 19 -15.25 -14.48 21.26
CA CYS A 19 -15.26 -13.02 21.25
C CYS A 19 -15.15 -12.40 22.64
N ASP A 20 -15.92 -12.92 23.61
CA ASP A 20 -15.89 -12.42 24.98
C ASP A 20 -14.50 -12.65 25.60
N GLU A 21 -13.86 -13.78 25.31
CA GLU A 21 -12.50 -14.08 25.76
C GLU A 21 -11.49 -13.12 25.14
N ILE A 22 -11.58 -12.84 23.84
CA ILE A 22 -10.70 -11.87 23.17
C ILE A 22 -10.87 -10.46 23.74
N LEU A 23 -12.10 -10.04 24.06
CA LEU A 23 -12.36 -8.74 24.66
C LEU A 23 -11.79 -8.64 26.08
N MET A 24 -11.96 -9.69 26.89
CA MET A 24 -11.35 -9.76 28.22
C MET A 24 -9.81 -9.73 28.14
N GLU A 25 -9.22 -10.48 27.22
CA GLU A 25 -7.76 -10.47 26.97
C GLU A 25 -7.29 -9.08 26.53
N PHE A 26 -8.07 -8.38 25.71
CA PHE A 26 -7.76 -7.03 25.23
C PHE A 26 -7.78 -6.00 26.36
N ASP A 27 -8.83 -5.97 27.17
CA ASP A 27 -8.95 -5.03 28.28
C ASP A 27 -7.85 -5.28 29.33
N ASP A 28 -7.59 -6.54 29.67
CA ASP A 28 -6.50 -6.89 30.57
C ASP A 28 -5.13 -6.50 30.01
N TYR A 29 -4.89 -6.70 28.71
CA TYR A 29 -3.64 -6.30 28.07
C TYR A 29 -3.44 -4.78 28.11
N LEU A 30 -4.49 -3.99 27.90
CA LEU A 30 -4.42 -2.54 28.01
C LEU A 30 -4.02 -2.12 29.43
N ASP A 31 -4.71 -2.65 30.44
CA ASP A 31 -4.51 -2.25 31.84
C ASP A 31 -3.17 -2.74 32.42
N ASN A 32 -2.69 -3.91 31.98
CA ASN A 32 -1.55 -4.57 32.60
C ASN A 32 -0.26 -4.51 31.79
N VAL A 33 -0.35 -4.28 30.49
CA VAL A 33 0.81 -4.23 29.60
C VAL A 33 0.92 -2.84 28.97
N ALA A 34 -0.04 -2.46 28.13
CA ALA A 34 0.09 -1.26 27.30
C ALA A 34 0.20 0.04 28.11
N LEU A 35 -0.59 0.19 29.18
CA LEU A 35 -0.59 1.39 30.01
C LEU A 35 0.55 1.45 31.04
N LYS A 36 1.19 0.31 31.33
CA LYS A 36 2.21 0.21 32.38
C LYS A 36 3.63 0.16 31.82
N HIS A 37 3.81 -0.29 30.58
CA HIS A 37 5.12 -0.46 29.98
C HIS A 37 5.52 0.81 29.21
N SER A 38 6.62 1.45 29.63
CA SER A 38 7.20 2.64 28.98
C SER A 38 7.50 2.42 27.49
N ASP A 39 7.76 1.17 27.11
CA ASP A 39 8.09 0.78 25.74
C ASP A 39 6.99 1.12 24.73
N PHE A 40 5.73 1.24 25.14
CA PHE A 40 4.66 1.71 24.25
C PHE A 40 4.77 3.21 23.95
N SER A 41 5.17 4.01 24.94
CA SER A 41 5.37 5.46 24.76
C SER A 41 6.70 5.79 24.08
N GLU A 42 7.71 4.94 24.26
CA GLU A 42 9.07 5.15 23.75
C GLU A 42 9.37 4.34 22.48
N PHE A 43 8.37 3.64 21.92
CA PHE A 43 8.54 2.78 20.76
C PHE A 43 9.15 3.56 19.57
N PRO A 44 10.31 3.15 19.01
CA PRO A 44 10.94 3.86 17.90
C PRO A 44 10.50 3.29 16.53
N PRO A 45 9.51 3.90 15.84
CA PRO A 45 8.91 3.33 14.64
C PRO A 45 9.85 3.25 13.43
N GLU A 46 10.96 4.01 13.43
CA GLU A 46 11.93 4.03 12.33
C GLU A 46 12.88 2.83 12.35
N ASN A 47 13.15 2.27 13.54
CA ASN A 47 14.18 1.25 13.75
C ASN A 47 13.63 -0.07 14.28
N SER A 48 12.36 -0.11 14.69
CA SER A 48 11.74 -1.28 15.31
C SER A 48 10.53 -1.78 14.54
N ARG A 49 10.35 -3.11 14.53
CA ARG A 49 9.23 -3.77 13.84
C ARG A 49 8.05 -3.89 14.80
N VAL A 50 6.94 -3.25 14.45
CA VAL A 50 5.67 -3.30 15.22
C VAL A 50 5.21 -4.74 15.47
N ALA A 51 5.36 -5.63 14.48
CA ALA A 51 4.96 -7.03 14.62
C ALA A 51 5.80 -7.81 15.64
N GLU A 52 7.10 -7.52 15.72
CA GLU A 52 8.01 -8.15 16.68
C GLU A 52 7.70 -7.68 18.10
N PHE A 53 7.47 -6.37 18.26
CA PHE A 53 7.06 -5.78 19.52
C PHE A 53 5.74 -6.37 20.08
N PHE A 54 4.71 -6.49 19.24
CA PHE A 54 3.47 -7.11 19.69
C PHE A 54 3.63 -8.61 19.93
N TYR A 55 4.46 -9.32 19.16
CA TYR A 55 4.76 -10.72 19.43
C TYR A 55 5.44 -10.89 20.81
N GLU A 56 6.45 -10.09 21.13
CA GLU A 56 7.15 -10.17 22.41
C GLU A 56 6.23 -9.91 23.62
N THR A 57 5.27 -9.00 23.47
CA THR A 57 4.35 -8.64 24.56
C THR A 57 3.09 -9.51 24.63
N MET A 58 2.63 -10.07 23.51
CA MET A 58 1.37 -10.83 23.43
C MET A 58 1.54 -12.34 23.26
N ASN A 59 2.72 -12.85 22.85
CA ASN A 59 2.95 -14.28 22.63
C ASN A 59 3.15 -15.05 23.95
N THR A 60 2.20 -14.89 24.85
CA THR A 60 2.06 -15.65 26.09
C THR A 60 0.79 -16.48 26.03
N SER A 61 0.65 -17.47 26.90
CA SER A 61 -0.61 -18.23 26.98
C SER A 61 -1.80 -17.37 27.41
N LYS A 62 -1.56 -16.20 28.02
CA LYS A 62 -2.59 -15.31 28.55
C LYS A 62 -3.32 -14.53 27.46
N TYR A 63 -2.64 -14.14 26.38
CA TYR A 63 -3.21 -13.30 25.31
C TYR A 63 -3.29 -14.06 23.99
N ARG A 64 -3.45 -15.39 24.05
CA ARG A 64 -3.34 -16.24 22.85
C ARG A 64 -4.42 -15.93 21.83
N ASN A 65 -5.65 -15.69 22.25
CA ASN A 65 -6.76 -15.45 21.32
C ASN A 65 -6.66 -14.04 20.73
N LEU A 66 -6.30 -13.06 21.56
CA LEU A 66 -5.99 -11.70 21.13
C LEU A 66 -4.83 -11.67 20.14
N TRP A 67 -3.75 -12.41 20.40
CA TRP A 67 -2.59 -12.45 19.51
C TRP A 67 -2.96 -12.92 18.11
N LYS A 68 -3.81 -13.95 17.97
CA LYS A 68 -4.28 -14.41 16.65
C LYS A 68 -4.99 -13.31 15.87
N VAL A 69 -5.80 -12.49 16.55
CA VAL A 69 -6.49 -11.35 15.94
C VAL A 69 -5.47 -10.29 15.50
N VAL A 70 -4.55 -9.91 16.38
CA VAL A 70 -3.53 -8.90 16.10
C VAL A 70 -2.58 -9.34 15.00
N GLU A 71 -2.12 -10.59 15.01
CA GLU A 71 -1.31 -11.21 13.97
C GLU A 71 -1.97 -11.08 12.59
N MET A 72 -3.26 -11.40 12.51
CA MET A 72 -4.01 -11.30 11.26
C MET A 72 -4.15 -9.86 10.78
N LEU A 73 -4.37 -8.89 11.68
CA LEU A 73 -4.40 -7.47 11.35
C LEU A 73 -3.05 -6.97 10.83
N LEU A 74 -1.94 -7.40 11.45
CA LEU A 74 -0.59 -7.05 11.02
C LEU A 74 -0.27 -7.62 9.62
N LEU A 75 -0.66 -8.87 9.36
CA LEU A 75 -0.52 -9.50 8.05
C LEU A 75 -1.29 -8.74 6.96
N LEU A 76 -2.55 -8.37 7.23
CA LEU A 76 -3.37 -7.59 6.30
C LEU A 76 -2.77 -6.21 6.03
N SER A 77 -2.26 -5.54 7.07
CA SER A 77 -1.63 -4.22 6.97
C SER A 77 -0.37 -4.26 6.12
N HIS A 78 0.48 -5.29 6.27
CA HIS A 78 1.68 -5.46 5.44
C HIS A 78 1.35 -5.75 3.97
N GLY A 79 0.29 -6.53 3.72
CA GLY A 79 -0.21 -6.78 2.36
C GLY A 79 -0.60 -5.49 1.65
N GLN A 80 -1.36 -4.63 2.33
CA GLN A 80 -1.79 -3.34 1.79
C GLN A 80 -0.61 -2.38 1.58
N ALA A 81 0.32 -2.28 2.54
CA ALA A 81 1.50 -1.42 2.41
C ALA A 81 2.38 -1.78 1.19
N THR A 82 2.49 -3.07 0.87
CA THR A 82 3.23 -3.54 -0.31
C THR A 82 2.53 -3.14 -1.60
N VAL A 83 1.20 -3.26 -1.65
CA VAL A 83 0.39 -2.86 -2.81
C VAL A 83 0.44 -1.35 -3.02
N GLU A 84 0.28 -0.55 -1.96
CA GLU A 84 0.38 0.92 -2.02
C GLU A 84 1.77 1.40 -2.44
N LYS A 85 2.83 0.74 -1.95
CA LYS A 85 4.20 0.97 -2.43
C LYS A 85 4.32 0.68 -3.93
N GLY A 86 3.71 -0.42 -4.40
CA GLY A 86 3.61 -0.76 -5.82
C GLY A 86 2.92 0.33 -6.64
N PHE A 87 1.79 0.87 -6.16
CA PHE A 87 1.09 1.98 -6.81
C PHE A 87 1.93 3.26 -6.83
N SER A 88 2.60 3.60 -5.74
CA SER A 88 3.48 4.77 -5.66
C SER A 88 4.66 4.67 -6.63
N ILE A 89 5.29 3.49 -6.72
CA ILE A 89 6.33 3.22 -7.72
C ILE A 89 5.75 3.34 -9.13
N ASN A 90 4.61 2.70 -9.40
CA ASN A 90 3.98 2.74 -10.71
C ASN A 90 3.62 4.17 -11.13
N LYS A 91 3.11 4.99 -10.21
CA LYS A 91 2.82 6.41 -10.43
C LYS A 91 4.07 7.24 -10.71
N LYS A 92 5.20 6.92 -10.07
CA LYS A 92 6.48 7.59 -10.33
C LYS A 92 6.99 7.28 -11.74
N VAL A 93 6.86 6.03 -12.19
CA VAL A 93 7.28 5.58 -13.53
C VAL A 93 6.28 5.98 -14.61
N GLU A 94 5.00 6.19 -14.28
CA GLU A 94 3.96 6.66 -15.20
C GLU A 94 4.34 7.98 -15.88
N VAL A 95 4.96 8.92 -15.16
CA VAL A 95 5.42 10.20 -15.72
C VAL A 95 6.55 10.01 -16.74
N GLU A 96 7.46 9.07 -16.50
CA GLU A 96 8.57 8.75 -17.41
C GLU A 96 8.06 7.99 -18.65
N ASN A 97 7.21 6.99 -18.45
CA ASN A 97 6.54 6.25 -19.53
C ASN A 97 5.69 7.17 -20.42
N MET A 98 4.95 8.12 -19.83
CA MET A 98 4.20 9.12 -20.59
C MET A 98 5.11 10.09 -21.35
N LYS A 99 6.25 10.49 -20.77
CA LYS A 99 7.23 11.32 -21.48
C LYS A 99 7.79 10.58 -22.69
N GLU A 100 8.17 9.32 -22.55
CA GLU A 100 8.65 8.51 -23.68
C GLU A 100 7.59 8.38 -24.78
N LEU A 101 6.35 8.04 -24.44
CA LEU A 101 5.25 8.00 -25.41
C LEU A 101 4.97 9.37 -26.04
N SER A 102 5.11 10.47 -25.29
CA SER A 102 4.99 11.83 -25.78
C SER A 102 6.12 12.17 -26.76
N TYR A 103 7.37 11.84 -26.44
CA TYR A 103 8.51 12.01 -27.34
C TYR A 103 8.38 11.18 -28.61
N VAL A 104 7.96 9.91 -28.49
CA VAL A 104 7.68 9.03 -29.63
C VAL A 104 6.55 9.58 -30.50
N SER A 105 5.55 10.26 -29.90
CA SER A 105 4.45 10.88 -30.64
C SER A 105 4.83 12.22 -31.27
N GLN A 106 5.75 12.98 -30.68
CA GLN A 106 6.24 14.26 -31.19
C GLN A 106 7.27 14.09 -32.32
N ARG A 107 8.06 13.00 -32.29
CA ARG A 107 9.13 12.76 -33.25
C ARG A 107 8.65 12.68 -34.72
N PRO A 108 7.58 11.93 -35.08
CA PRO A 108 7.04 11.93 -36.44
C PRO A 108 6.57 13.31 -36.90
N VAL A 109 6.04 14.12 -35.98
CA VAL A 109 5.59 15.48 -36.27
C VAL A 109 6.79 16.37 -36.60
N CYS A 110 7.83 16.35 -35.75
CA CYS A 110 9.07 17.10 -35.97
C CYS A 110 9.81 16.65 -37.24
N ASP A 111 9.92 15.34 -37.47
CA ASP A 111 10.60 14.78 -38.64
C ASP A 111 9.88 15.19 -39.93
N TYR A 112 8.54 15.18 -39.93
CA TYR A 112 7.76 15.65 -41.07
C TYR A 112 7.99 17.14 -41.34
N ILE A 113 7.89 17.98 -40.30
CA ILE A 113 8.11 19.45 -40.41
C ILE A 113 9.48 19.74 -41.01
N ASN A 114 10.53 19.09 -40.51
CA ASN A 114 11.90 19.22 -41.00
C ASN A 114 12.06 18.72 -42.45
N SER A 115 11.34 17.67 -42.85
CA SER A 115 11.39 17.11 -44.20
C SER A 115 10.76 17.99 -45.27
N THR A 116 9.71 18.73 -44.92
CA THR A 116 9.00 19.63 -45.84
C THR A 116 9.75 20.93 -46.13
N GLY A 117 10.65 21.37 -45.24
CA GLY A 117 11.40 22.63 -45.40
C GLY A 117 10.52 23.90 -45.41
N ASP A 118 9.23 23.76 -45.15
CA ASP A 118 8.22 24.81 -45.22
C ASP A 118 8.06 25.51 -43.87
N SER A 119 7.62 26.77 -43.88
CA SER A 119 7.32 27.48 -42.63
C SER A 119 6.19 26.77 -41.88
N ILE A 120 6.30 26.68 -40.55
CA ILE A 120 5.36 25.96 -39.67
C ILE A 120 3.90 26.40 -39.92
N HIS A 121 3.69 27.65 -40.34
CA HIS A 121 2.37 28.21 -40.65
C HIS A 121 1.70 27.66 -41.91
N ASN A 122 2.46 27.02 -42.82
CA ASN A 122 1.97 26.49 -44.10
C ASN A 122 1.80 24.97 -44.10
N ILE A 123 2.12 24.29 -42.99
CA ILE A 123 2.11 22.83 -42.91
C ILE A 123 0.69 22.33 -42.64
N LYS A 124 0.12 21.61 -43.62
CA LYS A 124 -1.20 21.00 -43.49
C LYS A 124 -1.11 19.73 -42.65
N ILE A 125 -1.87 19.67 -41.55
CA ILE A 125 -1.93 18.47 -40.69
C ILE A 125 -2.52 17.30 -41.50
N THR A 126 -1.73 16.24 -41.68
CA THR A 126 -2.13 15.03 -42.41
C THR A 126 -1.95 13.79 -41.54
N ASN A 127 -2.67 12.70 -41.86
CA ASN A 127 -2.64 11.45 -41.09
C ASN A 127 -1.26 10.78 -41.04
N ILE A 128 -0.33 11.17 -41.91
CA ILE A 128 1.05 10.66 -41.98
C ILE A 128 1.82 11.05 -40.71
N MET A 129 1.53 12.22 -40.13
CA MET A 129 2.14 12.70 -38.88
C MET A 129 1.69 11.94 -37.63
N ARG A 130 0.66 11.08 -37.72
CA ARG A 130 0.14 10.25 -36.62
C ARG A 130 0.68 8.82 -36.63
N GLN A 131 1.38 8.39 -37.67
CA GLN A 131 1.82 7.00 -37.78
C GLN A 131 3.01 6.76 -36.85
N LYS A 132 2.89 5.74 -36.00
CA LYS A 132 3.97 5.28 -35.12
C LYS A 132 5.09 4.74 -36.03
N PRO A 133 6.35 5.20 -35.90
CA PRO A 133 7.43 4.70 -36.74
C PRO A 133 7.64 3.20 -36.43
N ASN A 134 7.66 2.38 -37.48
CA ASN A 134 8.04 0.97 -37.37
C ASN A 134 9.56 0.90 -37.19
N PHE A 135 10.01 0.54 -35.99
CA PHE A 135 11.38 0.10 -35.74
C PHE A 135 11.48 -1.41 -35.93
#